data_AF-A0AAE0D294-F1
#
_entry.id   AF-A0AAE0D294-F1
#
_cell.length_a   1.000
_cell.length_b   1.000
_cell.length_c   1.000
_cell.angle_alpha   90.00
_cell.angle_beta   90.00
_cell.angle_gamma   90.00
#
_symmetry.space_group_name_H-M   'P 1'
#
loop_
_entity.id
_entity.type
_entity.pdbx_description
1 polymer ?
#
loop_
_entity_poly.entity_id
_entity_poly.type
_entity_poly.pdbx_seq_one_letter_code
_entity_poly.pdbx_strand_id
1 'polypeptide(L)'
;MSFFLPVRSHRQSKKSERRPKPKESSGKQGGASQAAPFSFLFVVSEFEICDGEDGPPCDRFGNPLPPNTSASYGAETPGIVWRYENGTVSPAHGYLWRRPQTGQPGNIAYEYQSSDEYGQQTFDYNMGVHSTHSIFNCWRFLPCIYADADTSIIEDLEAEHRWMQLEFDHDSREPGMTRISGSERHVAGRSPSWIPSLLPETYAPPQSSNSPQSKGLGGPLGIIIGLMALNRRPRHADHVFQQGWWRNNRWTGDPRSARAEPDSKGPPRGVLVQICYDEYSNPHGSNFETLNDFEENGKAIIG
;
A
#
# COMPACT_ATOMS: atom_id res chain seq x y z
N MET A 1 -12.72 -84.90 26.27
CA MET A 1 -13.19 -83.53 26.00
C MET A 1 -12.11 -82.82 25.22
N SER A 2 -12.38 -82.50 23.95
CA SER A 2 -11.54 -81.67 23.07
C SER A 2 -11.50 -80.24 23.58
N PHE A 3 -10.41 -79.50 23.38
CA PHE A 3 -10.41 -78.11 22.90
C PHE A 3 -9.03 -77.71 22.35
N PHE A 4 -9.06 -76.75 21.43
CA PHE A 4 -8.12 -76.42 20.35
C PHE A 4 -6.85 -75.65 20.76
N LEU A 5 -5.83 -75.74 19.88
CA LEU A 5 -4.60 -74.94 19.80
C LEU A 5 -4.87 -73.45 19.48
N PRO A 6 -3.84 -72.58 19.65
CA PRO A 6 -3.15 -72.13 18.43
C PRO A 6 -1.62 -71.98 18.55
N VAL A 7 -1.01 -72.04 17.36
CA VAL A 7 0.42 -71.94 17.00
C VAL A 7 0.96 -70.51 17.16
N ARG A 8 2.22 -70.35 17.60
CA ARG A 8 2.99 -69.10 17.45
C ARG A 8 4.35 -69.36 16.80
N SER A 9 4.63 -68.52 15.80
CA SER A 9 5.71 -68.57 14.82
C SER A 9 7.07 -68.07 15.35
N HIS A 10 8.14 -68.64 14.81
CA HIS A 10 9.55 -68.27 14.96
C HIS A 10 9.87 -66.85 14.47
N ARG A 11 10.79 -66.15 15.16
CA ARG A 11 11.64 -65.12 14.52
C ARG A 11 13.08 -65.21 15.02
N GLN A 12 13.96 -65.52 14.07
CA GLN A 12 15.41 -65.57 14.20
C GLN A 12 16.01 -64.16 14.42
N SER A 13 17.03 -64.11 15.27
CA SER A 13 17.94 -62.98 15.43
C SER A 13 19.06 -63.03 14.38
N LYS A 14 19.20 -61.97 13.58
CA LYS A 14 20.43 -61.69 12.82
C LYS A 14 20.80 -60.21 13.01
N LYS A 15 21.91 -59.98 13.72
CA LYS A 15 22.58 -58.68 13.92
C LYS A 15 23.29 -58.31 12.62
N SER A 16 23.00 -57.14 12.06
CA SER A 16 23.59 -56.65 10.80
C SER A 16 24.97 -56.01 11.01
N GLU A 17 25.85 -56.24 10.04
CA GLU A 17 27.19 -55.69 9.91
C GLU A 17 27.23 -54.16 9.69
N ARG A 18 28.34 -53.57 10.12
CA ARG A 18 28.70 -52.15 10.00
C ARG A 18 29.03 -51.79 8.53
N ARG A 19 28.47 -50.69 8.03
CA ARG A 19 28.91 -50.00 6.80
C ARG A 19 29.76 -48.76 7.13
N PRO A 20 30.76 -48.39 6.30
CA PRO A 20 31.66 -47.26 6.55
C PRO A 20 31.07 -45.92 6.09
N LYS A 21 31.45 -44.84 6.79
CA LYS A 21 31.07 -43.44 6.51
C LYS A 21 31.74 -42.90 5.23
N PRO A 22 31.05 -42.13 4.37
CA PRO A 22 31.68 -41.35 3.32
C PRO A 22 32.23 -40.02 3.86
N LYS A 23 33.37 -39.61 3.29
CA LYS A 23 34.08 -38.35 3.53
C LYS A 23 33.29 -37.15 2.99
N GLU A 24 33.22 -36.09 3.79
CA GLU A 24 32.75 -34.77 3.39
C GLU A 24 33.68 -34.17 2.33
N SER A 25 33.13 -33.89 1.14
CA SER A 25 33.74 -33.00 0.17
C SER A 25 33.26 -31.58 0.44
N SER A 26 34.22 -30.69 0.68
CA SER A 26 34.03 -29.24 0.82
C SER A 26 33.38 -28.65 -0.42
N GLY A 27 32.07 -28.47 -0.39
CA GLY A 27 31.35 -27.67 -1.36
C GLY A 27 31.69 -26.20 -1.15
N LYS A 28 32.34 -25.59 -2.15
CA LYS A 28 32.48 -24.14 -2.28
C LYS A 28 31.10 -23.52 -2.16
N GLN A 29 30.85 -22.79 -1.07
CA GLN A 29 29.75 -21.82 -1.01
C GLN A 29 30.05 -20.74 -2.04
N GLY A 30 29.43 -20.85 -3.21
CA GLY A 30 29.24 -19.69 -4.08
C GLY A 30 28.40 -18.70 -3.29
N GLY A 31 28.99 -17.57 -2.93
CA GLY A 31 28.24 -16.45 -2.35
C GLY A 31 27.16 -16.05 -3.34
N ALA A 32 25.91 -16.39 -3.04
CA ALA A 32 24.78 -15.76 -3.70
C ALA A 32 24.90 -14.27 -3.39
N SER A 33 25.18 -13.46 -4.41
CA SER A 33 25.03 -12.01 -4.33
C SER A 33 23.61 -11.77 -3.82
N GLN A 34 23.46 -11.33 -2.58
CA GLN A 34 22.15 -10.99 -2.04
C GLN A 34 21.62 -9.86 -2.93
N ALA A 35 20.54 -10.11 -3.65
CA ALA A 35 19.86 -9.06 -4.40
C ALA A 35 19.52 -7.92 -3.43
N ALA A 36 19.68 -6.67 -3.88
CA ALA A 36 19.36 -5.52 -3.06
C ALA A 36 17.92 -5.63 -2.54
N PRO A 37 17.64 -5.29 -1.27
CA PRO A 37 16.28 -5.38 -0.72
C PRO A 37 15.36 -4.45 -1.51
N PHE A 38 14.10 -4.82 -1.74
CA PHE A 38 13.14 -3.91 -2.37
C PHE A 38 12.72 -2.83 -1.36
N SER A 39 12.84 -1.56 -1.72
CA SER A 39 12.41 -0.44 -0.88
C SER A 39 11.83 0.72 -1.68
N PHE A 40 11.12 1.62 -0.99
CA PHE A 40 10.71 2.92 -1.51
C PHE A 40 10.39 3.88 -0.36
N LEU A 41 10.38 5.18 -0.68
CA LEU A 41 9.98 6.24 0.22
C LEU A 41 8.54 6.64 -0.09
N PHE A 42 7.79 7.01 0.93
CA PHE A 42 6.46 7.59 0.74
C PHE A 42 6.12 8.58 1.84
N VAL A 43 5.23 9.51 1.51
CA VAL A 43 4.59 10.41 2.46
C VAL A 43 3.09 10.38 2.25
N VAL A 44 2.36 10.64 3.33
CA VAL A 44 0.91 10.88 3.26
C VAL A 44 0.62 12.25 3.85
N SER A 45 0.07 13.15 3.05
CA SER A 45 -0.37 14.48 3.48
C SER A 45 -1.89 14.55 3.44
N GLU A 46 -2.52 15.02 4.52
CA GLU A 46 -3.97 15.17 4.55
C GLU A 46 -4.38 16.53 3.98
N PHE A 47 -5.35 16.55 3.07
CA PHE A 47 -5.84 17.80 2.48
C PHE A 47 -6.69 18.57 3.49
N GLU A 48 -6.50 19.88 3.55
CA GLU A 48 -7.51 20.81 4.05
C GLU A 48 -8.39 21.22 2.88
N ILE A 49 -9.70 20.97 2.99
CA ILE A 49 -10.67 21.40 1.99
C ILE A 49 -11.35 22.64 2.53
N CYS A 50 -11.29 23.73 1.77
CA CYS A 50 -11.96 24.97 2.12
C CYS A 50 -13.38 24.92 1.55
N ASP A 51 -14.38 24.98 2.43
CA ASP A 51 -15.76 25.12 1.99
C ASP A 51 -15.94 26.49 1.31
N GLY A 52 -16.43 26.47 0.06
CA GLY A 52 -16.95 27.67 -0.58
C GLY A 52 -18.28 28.09 0.03
N GLU A 53 -18.77 29.30 -0.30
CA GLU A 53 -20.08 29.79 0.18
C GLU A 53 -21.24 28.84 -0.21
N ASP A 54 -21.08 28.09 -1.30
CA ASP A 54 -22.07 27.16 -1.84
C ASP A 54 -21.95 25.72 -1.28
N GLY A 55 -20.99 25.45 -0.39
CA GLY A 55 -20.69 24.11 0.13
C GLY A 55 -19.92 23.21 -0.87
N PRO A 56 -19.66 21.94 -0.51
CA PRO A 56 -18.92 21.03 -1.39
C PRO A 56 -19.74 20.66 -2.63
N PRO A 57 -19.09 20.41 -3.78
CA PRO A 57 -19.78 19.89 -4.95
C PRO A 57 -20.44 18.55 -4.60
N CYS A 58 -21.60 18.26 -5.16
CA CYS A 58 -22.34 17.03 -4.90
C CYS A 58 -22.63 16.28 -6.20
N ASP A 59 -22.76 14.95 -6.11
CA ASP A 59 -23.32 14.16 -7.21
C ASP A 59 -24.85 14.40 -7.35
N ARG A 60 -25.46 13.75 -8.36
CA ARG A 60 -26.92 13.82 -8.60
C ARG A 60 -27.79 13.28 -7.46
N PHE A 61 -27.20 12.60 -6.48
CA PHE A 61 -27.86 12.04 -5.30
C PHE A 61 -27.57 12.84 -4.03
N GLY A 62 -26.81 13.93 -4.13
CA GLY A 62 -26.46 14.80 -3.00
C GLY A 62 -25.29 14.28 -2.16
N ASN A 63 -24.50 13.33 -2.66
CA ASN A 63 -23.30 12.89 -1.97
C ASN A 63 -22.16 13.90 -2.21
N PRO A 64 -21.44 14.35 -1.16
CA PRO A 64 -20.31 15.25 -1.32
C PRO A 64 -19.18 14.64 -2.17
N LEU A 65 -18.68 15.42 -3.10
CA LEU A 65 -17.55 15.11 -3.97
C LEU A 65 -16.34 15.95 -3.61
N PRO A 66 -15.12 15.46 -3.89
CA PRO A 66 -13.93 16.26 -3.72
C PRO A 66 -13.94 17.48 -4.65
N PRO A 67 -13.25 18.58 -4.27
CA PRO A 67 -13.17 19.74 -5.14
C PRO A 67 -12.42 19.44 -6.44
N ASN A 68 -12.90 20.02 -7.53
CA ASN A 68 -12.30 19.88 -8.86
C ASN A 68 -11.28 20.99 -9.19
N THR A 69 -11.05 21.94 -8.27
CA THR A 69 -10.16 23.07 -8.52
C THR A 69 -9.20 23.26 -7.35
N SER A 70 -7.96 23.65 -7.66
CA SER A 70 -6.91 23.92 -6.68
C SER A 70 -7.30 25.00 -5.67
N ALA A 71 -8.14 25.96 -6.08
CA ALA A 71 -8.61 27.07 -5.25
C ALA A 71 -9.44 26.62 -4.02
N SER A 72 -10.00 25.41 -4.05
CA SER A 72 -10.77 24.84 -2.93
C SER A 72 -9.92 24.04 -1.95
N TYR A 73 -8.60 24.00 -2.15
CA TYR A 73 -7.66 23.35 -1.25
C TYR A 73 -6.90 24.39 -0.41
N GLY A 74 -6.88 24.15 0.90
CA GLY A 74 -6.13 24.92 1.88
C GLY A 74 -4.70 24.39 2.08
N ALA A 75 -4.17 24.56 3.28
CA ALA A 75 -2.87 23.99 3.62
C ALA A 75 -3.01 22.48 3.85
N GLU A 76 -2.03 21.68 3.41
CA GLU A 76 -2.02 20.26 3.78
C GLU A 76 -1.50 20.09 5.22
N THR A 77 -1.92 19.01 5.88
CA THR A 77 -1.26 18.51 7.09
C THR A 77 -0.29 17.40 6.66
N PRO A 78 1.01 17.71 6.47
CA PRO A 78 1.96 16.71 6.02
C PRO A 78 2.25 15.69 7.12
N GLY A 79 2.26 14.40 6.76
CA GLY A 79 2.83 13.36 7.59
C GLY A 79 4.36 13.35 7.52
N ILE A 80 4.98 12.46 8.30
CA ILE A 80 6.43 12.21 8.14
C ILE A 80 6.70 11.34 6.90
N VAL A 81 7.96 11.33 6.44
CA VAL A 81 8.40 10.42 5.39
C VAL A 81 8.65 9.03 5.97
N TRP A 82 8.09 8.03 5.31
CA TRP A 82 8.21 6.62 5.66
C TRP A 82 9.05 5.90 4.60
N ARG A 83 9.78 4.88 5.05
CA ARG A 83 10.45 3.91 4.19
C ARG A 83 9.72 2.59 4.33
N TYR A 84 9.30 2.03 3.19
CA TYR A 84 8.98 0.62 3.07
C TYR A 84 10.24 -0.13 2.66
N GLU A 85 10.55 -1.25 3.31
CA GLU A 85 11.64 -2.15 2.94
C GLU A 85 11.23 -3.60 3.21
N ASN A 86 11.05 -4.39 2.14
CA ASN A 86 10.69 -5.82 2.19
C ASN A 86 9.56 -6.16 3.20
N GLY A 87 8.52 -5.34 3.24
CA GLY A 87 7.36 -5.53 4.11
C GLY A 87 7.45 -4.84 5.47
N THR A 88 8.57 -4.18 5.79
CA THR A 88 8.69 -3.37 7.01
C THR A 88 8.51 -1.90 6.66
N VAL A 89 7.68 -1.20 7.44
CA VAL A 89 7.52 0.25 7.34
C VAL A 89 8.18 0.91 8.55
N SER A 90 9.01 1.92 8.32
CA SER A 90 9.72 2.65 9.36
C SER A 90 9.90 4.12 8.99
N PRO A 91 10.08 5.03 9.96
CA PRO A 91 10.39 6.43 9.65
C PRO A 91 11.68 6.55 8.82
N ALA A 92 11.66 7.32 7.74
CA ALA A 92 12.83 7.59 6.92
C ALA A 92 13.60 8.80 7.48
N HIS A 93 14.48 8.56 8.46
CA HIS A 93 15.27 9.63 9.08
C HIS A 93 16.17 10.34 8.05
N GLY A 94 16.23 11.68 8.14
CA GLY A 94 16.94 12.52 7.17
C GLY A 94 16.13 12.85 5.91
N TYR A 95 14.93 12.28 5.76
CA TYR A 95 14.01 12.65 4.69
C TYR A 95 12.84 13.44 5.25
N LEU A 96 12.36 14.41 4.48
CA LEU A 96 11.26 15.27 4.84
C LEU A 96 10.45 15.67 3.62
N TRP A 97 9.19 15.97 3.84
CA TRP A 97 8.32 16.51 2.81
C TRP A 97 8.51 18.03 2.69
N ARG A 98 8.76 18.51 1.47
CA ARG A 98 8.85 19.95 1.16
C ARG A 98 7.75 20.33 0.18
N ARG A 99 6.97 21.35 0.56
CA ARG A 99 6.15 22.11 -0.37
C ARG A 99 6.46 23.59 -0.18
N PRO A 100 6.93 24.31 -1.23
CA PRO A 100 7.29 25.72 -1.08
C PRO A 100 6.12 26.61 -0.65
N GLN A 101 4.93 26.34 -1.21
CA GLN A 101 3.70 27.08 -0.94
C GLN A 101 2.48 26.22 -1.28
N THR A 102 1.33 26.48 -0.66
CA THR A 102 0.03 25.93 -1.10
C THR A 102 -0.18 26.17 -2.59
N GLY A 103 -0.67 25.14 -3.30
CA GLY A 103 -0.88 25.19 -4.75
C GLY A 103 0.40 25.02 -5.60
N GLN A 104 1.56 24.82 -4.99
CA GLN A 104 2.81 24.46 -5.70
C GLN A 104 3.15 22.99 -5.50
N PRO A 105 3.80 22.31 -6.46
CA PRO A 105 4.20 20.90 -6.30
C PRO A 105 5.05 20.67 -5.05
N GLY A 106 4.77 19.58 -4.34
CA GLY A 106 5.60 19.11 -3.23
C GLY A 106 6.48 17.91 -3.62
N ASN A 107 7.55 17.70 -2.86
CA ASN A 107 8.47 16.59 -3.07
C ASN A 107 9.06 16.06 -1.76
N ILE A 108 9.35 14.76 -1.70
CA ILE A 108 10.19 14.17 -0.64
C ILE A 108 11.64 14.56 -0.92
N ALA A 109 12.29 15.22 0.03
CA ALA A 109 13.69 15.60 -0.08
C ALA A 109 14.54 14.93 1.02
N TYR A 110 15.79 14.66 0.70
CA TYR A 110 16.83 14.27 1.65
C TYR A 110 17.57 15.50 2.16
N GLU A 111 17.60 15.70 3.47
CA GLU A 111 18.31 16.80 4.13
C GLU A 111 19.82 16.54 4.08
N TYR A 112 20.53 17.36 3.32
CA TYR A 112 21.97 17.28 3.12
C TYR A 112 22.54 18.67 2.91
N GLN A 113 23.61 18.99 3.64
CA GLN A 113 24.32 20.24 3.49
C GLN A 113 25.43 20.11 2.43
N SER A 114 25.20 20.63 1.21
CA SER A 114 26.26 20.94 0.24
C SER A 114 26.46 22.42 0.06
N SER A 115 27.62 22.80 -0.49
CA SER A 115 27.79 24.08 -1.17
C SER A 115 27.89 23.83 -2.67
N ASP A 116 27.22 24.65 -3.47
CA ASP A 116 27.38 24.64 -4.92
C ASP A 116 28.73 25.23 -5.35
N GLU A 117 28.96 25.30 -6.66
CA GLU A 117 30.18 25.85 -7.25
C GLU A 117 30.42 27.35 -6.95
N TYR A 118 29.39 28.07 -6.47
CA TYR A 118 29.44 29.46 -6.06
C TYR A 118 29.53 29.63 -4.52
N GLY A 119 29.64 28.53 -3.78
CA GLY A 119 29.67 28.53 -2.31
C GLY A 119 28.29 28.76 -1.67
N GLN A 120 27.21 28.73 -2.46
CA GLN A 120 25.85 28.82 -1.95
C GLN A 120 25.45 27.47 -1.35
N GLN A 121 24.99 27.49 -0.11
CA GLN A 121 24.59 26.26 0.55
C GLN A 121 23.23 25.79 0.02
N THR A 122 23.18 24.54 -0.46
CA THR A 122 21.94 23.81 -0.71
C THR A 122 21.73 22.85 0.46
N PHE A 123 20.50 22.81 0.96
CA PHE A 123 20.19 22.08 2.20
C PHE A 123 19.44 20.78 1.96
N ASP A 124 18.93 20.54 0.75
CA ASP A 124 18.04 19.43 0.44
C ASP A 124 18.30 18.90 -0.99
N TYR A 125 18.14 17.59 -1.18
CA TYR A 125 18.12 16.91 -2.49
C TYR A 125 16.74 16.28 -2.73
N ASN A 126 16.04 16.71 -3.79
CA ASN A 126 14.73 16.19 -4.16
C ASN A 126 14.83 14.75 -4.67
N MET A 127 13.95 13.88 -4.20
CA MET A 127 13.92 12.49 -4.63
C MET A 127 13.16 12.31 -5.94
N GLY A 128 13.62 11.36 -6.76
CA GLY A 128 12.92 10.92 -7.96
C GLY A 128 11.53 10.37 -7.64
N VAL A 129 10.49 11.03 -8.16
CA VAL A 129 9.10 10.63 -7.94
C VAL A 129 8.76 9.43 -8.82
N HIS A 130 8.22 8.39 -8.21
CA HIS A 130 7.64 7.25 -8.92
C HIS A 130 6.17 7.52 -9.28
N SER A 131 5.37 7.93 -8.29
CA SER A 131 3.96 8.22 -8.50
C SER A 131 3.41 9.18 -7.45
N THR A 132 2.33 9.87 -7.80
CA THR A 132 1.58 10.77 -6.91
C THR A 132 0.09 10.54 -7.11
N HIS A 133 -0.64 10.36 -6.01
CA HIS A 133 -2.08 10.09 -6.05
C HIS A 133 -2.81 10.91 -5.01
N SER A 134 -3.97 11.44 -5.39
CA SER A 134 -4.97 12.00 -4.49
C SER A 134 -6.06 10.96 -4.25
N ILE A 135 -6.37 10.63 -2.99
CA ILE A 135 -7.38 9.62 -2.64
C ILE A 135 -8.38 10.23 -1.66
N PHE A 136 -9.67 10.07 -1.93
CA PHE A 136 -10.75 10.61 -1.11
C PHE A 136 -11.70 9.54 -0.60
N ASN A 137 -12.14 9.70 0.65
CA ASN A 137 -13.26 9.01 1.25
C ASN A 137 -14.51 9.92 1.16
N CYS A 138 -15.42 9.61 0.23
CA CYS A 138 -16.57 10.44 -0.12
C CYS A 138 -17.85 10.08 0.63
N TRP A 139 -17.72 9.69 1.90
CA TRP A 139 -18.83 9.33 2.80
C TRP A 139 -19.51 7.98 2.49
N ARG A 140 -20.45 7.55 3.33
CA ARG A 140 -20.94 6.15 3.44
C ARG A 140 -21.52 5.55 2.16
N PHE A 141 -22.05 6.38 1.26
CA PHE A 141 -22.76 5.94 0.06
C PHE A 141 -21.95 6.05 -1.22
N LEU A 142 -20.79 6.72 -1.18
CA LEU A 142 -19.85 6.73 -2.29
C LEU A 142 -18.59 5.96 -1.91
N PRO A 143 -18.11 5.08 -2.79
CA PRO A 143 -16.81 4.45 -2.57
C PRO A 143 -15.69 5.49 -2.54
N CYS A 144 -14.51 5.06 -2.09
CA CYS A 144 -13.31 5.86 -2.26
C CYS A 144 -13.06 6.12 -3.76
N ILE A 145 -12.69 7.35 -4.07
CA ILE A 145 -12.28 7.76 -5.41
C ILE A 145 -10.85 8.28 -5.36
N TYR A 146 -10.18 8.30 -6.51
CA TYR A 146 -8.80 8.75 -6.60
C TYR A 146 -8.52 9.49 -7.92
N ALA A 147 -7.39 10.19 -7.96
CA ALA A 147 -6.81 10.76 -9.17
C ALA A 147 -5.30 10.50 -9.17
N ASP A 148 -4.72 10.30 -10.35
CA ASP A 148 -3.28 10.01 -10.55
C ASP A 148 -2.44 11.29 -10.59
N ALA A 149 -2.72 12.22 -9.69
CA ALA A 149 -2.04 13.50 -9.58
C ALA A 149 -2.24 14.12 -8.20
N ASP A 150 -1.46 15.16 -7.89
CA ASP A 150 -1.75 16.08 -6.80
C ASP A 150 -2.87 17.04 -7.22
N THR A 151 -4.08 16.82 -6.71
CA THR A 151 -5.26 17.61 -7.09
C THR A 151 -5.25 19.02 -6.51
N SER A 152 -4.39 19.31 -5.52
CA SER A 152 -4.27 20.64 -4.92
C SER A 152 -3.55 21.66 -5.80
N ILE A 153 -2.94 21.22 -6.91
CA ILE A 153 -2.20 22.09 -7.85
C ILE A 153 -2.86 22.18 -9.22
N ILE A 154 -3.99 21.49 -9.44
CA ILE A 154 -4.69 21.45 -10.71
C ILE A 154 -5.78 22.53 -10.71
N GLU A 155 -5.73 23.48 -11.65
CA GLU A 155 -6.71 24.57 -11.74
C GLU A 155 -8.12 24.07 -12.03
N ASP A 156 -8.26 23.14 -12.98
CA ASP A 156 -9.51 22.47 -13.30
C ASP A 156 -9.25 20.99 -13.59
N LEU A 157 -9.92 20.12 -12.85
CA LEU A 157 -9.82 18.68 -12.97
C LEU A 157 -10.60 18.21 -14.21
N GLU A 158 -10.01 18.40 -15.37
CA GLU A 158 -10.58 17.98 -16.66
C GLU A 158 -10.46 16.46 -16.89
N ALA A 159 -10.78 16.01 -18.11
CA ALA A 159 -10.82 14.61 -18.50
C ALA A 159 -9.52 13.83 -18.19
N GLU A 160 -8.36 14.49 -18.22
CA GLU A 160 -7.05 13.87 -18.00
C GLU A 160 -6.78 13.51 -16.52
N HIS A 161 -7.37 14.26 -15.57
CA HIS A 161 -7.15 14.06 -14.13
C HIS A 161 -8.42 13.74 -13.35
N ARG A 162 -9.48 13.33 -14.07
CA ARG A 162 -10.80 13.06 -13.51
C ARG A 162 -10.76 12.09 -12.32
N TRP A 163 -11.73 12.24 -11.43
CA TRP A 163 -11.96 11.26 -10.39
C TRP A 163 -12.26 9.87 -10.95
N MET A 164 -11.50 8.89 -10.49
CA MET A 164 -11.65 7.48 -10.81
C MET A 164 -12.22 6.71 -9.63
N GLN A 165 -13.09 5.75 -9.93
CA GLN A 165 -13.56 4.79 -8.94
C GLN A 165 -12.56 3.65 -8.82
N LEU A 166 -12.51 3.01 -7.65
CA LEU A 166 -11.77 1.77 -7.52
C LEU A 166 -12.40 0.68 -8.39
N GLU A 167 -11.59 0.15 -9.28
CA GLU A 167 -11.90 -0.96 -10.18
C GLU A 167 -10.81 -2.00 -10.04
N PHE A 168 -11.19 -3.27 -10.18
CA PHE A 168 -10.30 -4.39 -9.91
C PHE A 168 -10.08 -5.28 -11.12
N ASP A 169 -8.94 -5.93 -11.12
CA ASP A 169 -8.60 -7.06 -11.98
C ASP A 169 -8.43 -8.28 -11.09
N HIS A 170 -8.98 -9.38 -11.57
CA HIS A 170 -8.89 -10.67 -10.91
C HIS A 170 -7.79 -11.44 -11.63
N ASP A 171 -6.66 -11.59 -10.96
CA ASP A 171 -5.48 -12.16 -11.59
C ASP A 171 -5.76 -13.59 -12.07
N SER A 172 -5.82 -13.76 -13.39
CA SER A 172 -6.07 -15.05 -14.02
C SER A 172 -4.96 -16.08 -13.77
N ARG A 173 -3.72 -15.62 -13.52
CA ARG A 173 -2.56 -16.47 -13.21
C ARG A 173 -2.53 -16.85 -11.74
N GLU A 174 -3.06 -15.98 -10.88
CA GLU A 174 -3.15 -16.23 -9.44
C GLU A 174 -4.57 -16.05 -8.88
N PRO A 175 -5.45 -17.06 -9.00
CA PRO A 175 -6.81 -17.00 -8.50
C PRO A 175 -6.88 -16.59 -7.03
N GLY A 176 -7.74 -15.60 -6.73
CA GLY A 176 -7.91 -15.00 -5.41
C GLY A 176 -7.02 -13.77 -5.14
N MET A 177 -6.11 -13.42 -6.05
CA MET A 177 -5.35 -12.17 -5.98
C MET A 177 -6.14 -11.03 -6.63
N THR A 178 -6.24 -9.90 -5.93
CA THR A 178 -6.93 -8.68 -6.40
C THR A 178 -5.90 -7.62 -6.78
N ARG A 179 -6.09 -6.94 -7.91
CA ARG A 179 -5.32 -5.73 -8.26
C ARG A 179 -6.20 -4.52 -8.44
N ILE A 180 -5.75 -3.36 -7.98
CA ILE A 180 -6.40 -2.07 -8.26
C ILE A 180 -5.98 -1.63 -9.66
N SER A 181 -6.66 -2.17 -10.65
CA SER A 181 -6.48 -1.92 -12.08
C SER A 181 -7.53 -2.78 -12.75
N GLY A 182 -8.40 -2.30 -13.63
CA GLY A 182 -9.34 -3.18 -14.32
C GLY A 182 -10.74 -2.61 -14.39
N SER A 183 -11.75 -3.49 -14.39
CA SER A 183 -13.16 -3.10 -14.60
C SER A 183 -14.13 -3.77 -13.63
N GLU A 184 -13.65 -4.71 -12.79
CA GLU A 184 -14.49 -5.38 -11.82
C GLU A 184 -14.85 -4.45 -10.66
N ARG A 185 -16.09 -4.57 -10.18
CA ARG A 185 -16.61 -3.77 -9.06
C ARG A 185 -16.47 -4.47 -7.71
N HIS A 186 -15.88 -5.66 -7.68
CA HIS A 186 -15.68 -6.44 -6.46
C HIS A 186 -14.31 -7.11 -6.49
N VAL A 187 -13.80 -7.43 -5.32
CA VAL A 187 -12.46 -7.99 -5.14
C VAL A 187 -12.44 -9.49 -5.42
N ALA A 188 -11.28 -10.03 -5.75
CA ALA A 188 -11.11 -11.46 -5.99
C ALA A 188 -10.97 -12.25 -4.68
N GLY A 189 -11.59 -13.43 -4.67
CA GLY A 189 -11.42 -14.44 -3.63
C GLY A 189 -12.18 -14.16 -2.32
N ARG A 190 -12.69 -15.21 -1.70
CA ARG A 190 -13.52 -15.13 -0.49
C ARG A 190 -12.71 -14.74 0.75
N SER A 191 -13.39 -14.09 1.70
CA SER A 191 -12.87 -13.72 3.03
C SER A 191 -11.53 -12.94 3.03
N PRO A 192 -11.41 -11.83 2.29
CA PRO A 192 -10.23 -10.96 2.37
C PRO A 192 -10.11 -10.36 3.77
N SER A 193 -8.98 -10.61 4.44
CA SER A 193 -8.70 -10.14 5.82
C SER A 193 -8.66 -8.60 5.95
N TRP A 194 -8.47 -7.89 4.84
CA TRP A 194 -8.40 -6.44 4.76
C TRP A 194 -9.75 -5.77 4.47
N ILE A 195 -10.83 -6.53 4.23
CA ILE A 195 -12.22 -6.02 4.23
C ILE A 195 -12.86 -6.38 5.58
N PRO A 196 -13.60 -5.45 6.23
CA PRO A 196 -14.02 -4.14 5.73
C PRO A 196 -13.06 -2.98 6.10
N SER A 197 -11.85 -3.29 6.55
CA SER A 197 -10.94 -2.26 7.08
C SER A 197 -10.44 -1.29 5.99
N LEU A 198 -9.91 -1.79 4.88
CA LEU A 198 -9.41 -0.93 3.81
C LEU A 198 -10.47 -0.54 2.80
N LEU A 199 -11.44 -1.41 2.56
CA LEU A 199 -12.55 -1.20 1.62
C LEU A 199 -13.87 -1.61 2.26
N PRO A 200 -14.99 -0.93 1.96
CA PRO A 200 -16.31 -1.33 2.47
C PRO A 200 -16.74 -2.71 1.97
N GLU A 201 -17.66 -3.35 2.71
CA GLU A 201 -18.20 -4.67 2.36
C GLU A 201 -18.90 -4.70 0.99
N THR A 202 -19.29 -3.56 0.44
CA THR A 202 -19.86 -3.46 -0.91
C THR A 202 -18.91 -3.94 -2.00
N TYR A 203 -17.60 -3.97 -1.73
CA TYR A 203 -16.58 -4.51 -2.63
C TYR A 203 -16.30 -6.00 -2.42
N ALA A 204 -16.89 -6.63 -1.40
CA ALA A 204 -16.68 -8.06 -1.16
C ALA A 204 -17.24 -8.90 -2.33
N PRO A 205 -16.59 -10.02 -2.68
CA PRO A 205 -17.12 -10.87 -3.73
C PRO A 205 -18.45 -11.51 -3.32
N PRO A 206 -19.30 -11.88 -4.29
CA PRO A 206 -20.46 -12.71 -4.03
C PRO A 206 -20.07 -13.97 -3.25
N GLN A 207 -20.82 -14.27 -2.18
CA GLN A 207 -20.53 -15.45 -1.35
C GLN A 207 -20.85 -16.74 -2.13
N SER A 208 -19.81 -17.34 -2.70
CA SER A 208 -19.86 -18.67 -3.30
C SER A 208 -18.85 -19.58 -2.58
N SER A 209 -19.31 -20.76 -2.19
CA SER A 209 -18.46 -21.79 -1.56
C SER A 209 -17.31 -22.25 -2.46
N ASN A 210 -17.47 -22.08 -3.78
CA ASN A 210 -16.50 -22.50 -4.80
C ASN A 210 -15.46 -21.41 -5.14
N SER A 211 -15.60 -20.19 -4.60
CA SER A 211 -14.63 -19.13 -4.85
C SER A 211 -13.28 -19.42 -4.18
N PRO A 212 -12.15 -19.12 -4.83
CA PRO A 212 -10.83 -19.27 -4.22
C PRO A 212 -10.71 -18.40 -2.96
N GLN A 213 -9.81 -18.76 -2.05
CA GLN A 213 -9.49 -17.90 -0.90
C GLN A 213 -8.83 -16.60 -1.40
N SER A 214 -9.15 -15.46 -0.78
CA SER A 214 -8.41 -14.23 -1.05
C SER A 214 -6.93 -14.42 -0.74
N LYS A 215 -6.07 -13.96 -1.65
CA LYS A 215 -4.61 -14.08 -1.55
C LYS A 215 -3.92 -12.75 -1.29
N GLY A 216 -4.61 -11.63 -1.49
CA GLY A 216 -4.03 -10.32 -1.26
C GLY A 216 -4.56 -9.23 -2.16
N LEU A 217 -3.91 -8.08 -2.04
CA LEU A 217 -4.14 -6.86 -2.80
C LEU A 217 -2.80 -6.34 -3.36
N GLY A 218 -2.80 -6.01 -4.65
CA GLY A 218 -1.69 -5.38 -5.38
C GLY A 218 -2.22 -4.25 -6.30
N GLY A 219 -1.35 -3.71 -7.15
CA GLY A 219 -1.63 -2.52 -7.95
C GLY A 219 -0.92 -1.27 -7.42
N PRO A 220 -1.34 -0.06 -7.86
CA PRO A 220 -0.66 1.20 -7.54
C PRO A 220 -0.52 1.41 -6.03
N LEU A 221 0.73 1.48 -5.58
CA LEU A 221 1.08 1.58 -4.17
C LEU A 221 0.51 2.85 -3.54
N GLY A 222 0.48 3.96 -4.30
CA GLY A 222 -0.03 5.24 -3.82
C GLY A 222 -1.50 5.15 -3.39
N ILE A 223 -2.31 4.46 -4.18
CA ILE A 223 -3.73 4.22 -3.88
C ILE A 223 -3.87 3.33 -2.65
N ILE A 224 -3.13 2.21 -2.59
CA ILE A 224 -3.18 1.26 -1.46
C ILE A 224 -2.79 1.94 -0.14
N ILE A 225 -1.71 2.73 -0.15
CA ILE A 225 -1.25 3.52 1.00
C ILE A 225 -2.29 4.58 1.39
N GLY A 226 -2.91 5.24 0.43
CA GLY A 226 -3.99 6.20 0.67
C GLY A 226 -5.19 5.56 1.37
N LEU A 227 -5.60 4.36 0.93
CA LEU A 227 -6.67 3.59 1.58
C LEU A 227 -6.34 3.20 3.02
N MET A 228 -5.08 2.83 3.29
CA MET A 228 -4.61 2.57 4.66
C MET A 228 -4.69 3.83 5.52
N ALA A 229 -4.23 4.97 4.99
CA ALA A 229 -4.21 6.23 5.73
C ALA A 229 -5.62 6.77 6.03
N LEU A 230 -6.57 6.54 5.12
CA LEU A 230 -7.97 6.90 5.30
C LEU A 230 -8.69 6.09 6.40
N ASN A 231 -8.06 5.04 6.95
CA ASN A 231 -8.61 4.25 8.06
C ASN A 231 -8.57 4.96 9.42
N ARG A 232 -7.82 6.05 9.55
CA ARG A 232 -7.71 6.83 10.80
C ARG A 232 -8.65 8.04 10.80
N ARG A 233 -8.83 8.62 11.99
CA ARG A 233 -9.48 9.92 12.14
C ARG A 233 -8.68 11.04 11.44
N PRO A 234 -9.32 12.16 11.09
CA PRO A 234 -8.63 13.31 10.50
C PRO A 234 -7.42 13.78 11.30
N ARG A 235 -6.41 14.33 10.61
CA ARG A 235 -5.11 14.80 11.12
C ARG A 235 -4.19 13.70 11.69
N HIS A 236 -4.51 12.44 11.43
CA HIS A 236 -3.76 11.29 11.91
C HIS A 236 -3.60 10.21 10.83
N ALA A 237 -3.56 10.64 9.56
CA ALA A 237 -3.50 9.76 8.39
C ALA A 237 -2.32 8.79 8.42
N ASP A 238 -1.14 9.23 8.87
CA ASP A 238 0.09 8.44 8.92
C ASP A 238 0.25 7.56 10.17
N HIS A 239 -0.63 7.72 11.18
CA HIS A 239 -0.55 6.94 12.43
C HIS A 239 -0.66 5.43 12.21
N VAL A 240 -1.30 4.96 11.13
CA VAL A 240 -1.37 3.52 10.81
C VAL A 240 0.01 2.90 10.62
N PHE A 241 0.95 3.66 10.06
CA PHE A 241 2.31 3.22 9.81
C PHE A 241 3.12 3.23 11.10
N GLN A 242 2.95 4.27 11.92
CA GLN A 242 3.57 4.36 13.24
C GLN A 242 3.16 3.21 14.17
N GLN A 243 1.90 2.78 14.09
CA GLN A 243 1.37 1.68 14.90
C GLN A 243 1.71 0.29 14.33
N GLY A 244 2.38 0.22 13.19
CA GLY A 244 2.78 -1.04 12.56
C GLY A 244 1.60 -1.87 12.05
N TRP A 245 0.49 -1.23 11.69
CA TRP A 245 -0.71 -1.92 11.16
C TRP A 245 -0.47 -2.51 9.78
N TRP A 246 0.53 -2.01 9.06
CA TRP A 246 1.06 -2.62 7.86
C TRP A 246 2.47 -3.14 8.12
N ARG A 247 2.60 -4.46 8.26
CA ARG A 247 3.87 -5.12 8.54
C ARG A 247 3.92 -6.50 7.93
N ASN A 248 5.07 -6.88 7.38
CA ASN A 248 5.29 -8.13 6.64
C ASN A 248 4.25 -8.33 5.53
N ASN A 249 3.86 -7.24 4.86
CA ASN A 249 2.77 -7.21 3.89
C ASN A 249 1.43 -7.73 4.42
N ARG A 250 1.19 -7.65 5.74
CA ARG A 250 -0.11 -7.95 6.34
C ARG A 250 -0.72 -6.67 6.86
N TRP A 251 -2.00 -6.52 6.60
CA TRP A 251 -2.81 -5.47 7.20
C TRP A 251 -3.46 -6.02 8.46
N THR A 252 -3.24 -5.36 9.59
CA THR A 252 -3.82 -5.71 10.89
C THR A 252 -4.62 -4.56 11.49
N GLY A 253 -4.95 -3.55 10.69
CA GLY A 253 -5.77 -2.44 11.16
C GLY A 253 -7.19 -2.91 11.46
N ASP A 254 -7.77 -2.34 12.51
CA ASP A 254 -9.15 -2.63 12.89
C ASP A 254 -10.14 -2.26 11.76
N PRO A 255 -11.35 -2.85 11.73
CA PRO A 255 -12.43 -2.37 10.89
C PRO A 255 -12.58 -0.85 11.01
N ARG A 256 -12.82 -0.15 9.88
CA ARG A 256 -12.83 1.32 9.84
C ARG A 256 -13.59 1.88 11.04
N SER A 257 -12.89 2.68 11.85
CA SER A 257 -13.56 3.37 12.95
C SER A 257 -14.66 4.25 12.38
N ALA A 258 -15.83 4.32 13.02
CA ALA A 258 -16.84 5.32 12.67
C ALA A 258 -16.29 6.76 12.69
N ARG A 259 -15.15 6.99 13.36
CA ARG A 259 -14.43 8.27 13.43
C ARG A 259 -13.50 8.54 12.23
N ALA A 260 -13.34 7.57 11.33
CA ALA A 260 -12.61 7.70 10.08
C ALA A 260 -13.54 8.09 8.91
N GLU A 261 -14.86 7.97 9.11
CA GLU A 261 -15.84 8.49 8.16
C GLU A 261 -15.83 10.04 8.20
N PRO A 262 -15.89 10.71 7.04
CA PRO A 262 -16.09 12.16 7.01
C PRO A 262 -17.44 12.52 7.64
N ASP A 263 -17.61 13.78 8.02
CA ASP A 263 -18.94 14.27 8.43
C ASP A 263 -19.92 14.11 7.26
N SER A 264 -21.09 13.54 7.57
CA SER A 264 -22.22 13.39 6.66
C SER A 264 -22.64 14.61 5.87
N LYS A 265 -22.32 15.80 6.37
CA LYS A 265 -22.64 17.08 5.73
C LYS A 265 -21.40 17.94 5.48
N GLY A 266 -20.22 17.44 5.87
CA GLY A 266 -18.97 18.15 5.69
C GLY A 266 -18.30 17.79 4.37
N PRO A 267 -17.18 18.44 4.05
CA PRO A 267 -16.39 18.09 2.88
C PRO A 267 -15.85 16.65 3.01
N PRO A 268 -15.61 15.95 1.88
CA PRO A 268 -15.02 14.63 1.91
C PRO A 268 -13.61 14.68 2.51
N ARG A 269 -13.12 13.55 3.00
CA ARG A 269 -11.76 13.48 3.55
C ARG A 269 -10.80 12.99 2.49
N GLY A 270 -9.73 13.74 2.22
CA GLY A 270 -8.74 13.39 1.21
C GLY A 270 -7.31 13.33 1.74
N VAL A 271 -6.48 12.50 1.09
CA VAL A 271 -5.04 12.43 1.31
C VAL A 271 -4.30 12.47 -0.02
N LEU A 272 -3.16 13.14 -0.03
CA LEU A 272 -2.12 13.04 -1.04
C LEU A 272 -1.11 11.97 -0.63
N VAL A 273 -0.76 11.09 -1.55
CA VAL A 273 0.33 10.12 -1.39
C VAL A 273 1.34 10.32 -2.50
N GLN A 274 2.58 10.61 -2.13
CA GLN A 274 3.70 10.60 -3.06
C GLN A 274 4.64 9.45 -2.73
N ILE A 275 5.04 8.71 -3.75
CA ILE A 275 6.03 7.64 -3.69
C ILE A 275 7.26 8.09 -4.45
N CYS A 276 8.42 7.96 -3.80
CA CYS A 276 9.71 8.26 -4.39
C CYS A 276 10.63 7.04 -4.31
N TYR A 277 11.58 7.02 -5.24
CA TYR A 277 12.72 6.12 -5.19
C TYR A 277 13.60 6.46 -3.97
N ASP A 278 14.15 5.44 -3.32
CA ASP A 278 15.15 5.57 -2.27
C ASP A 278 16.57 5.57 -2.87
N GLU A 279 16.81 6.43 -3.85
CA GLU A 279 18.04 6.44 -4.67
C GLU A 279 19.30 6.68 -3.84
N TYR A 280 19.17 7.43 -2.74
CA TYR A 280 20.30 7.75 -1.87
C TYR A 280 20.73 6.55 -1.02
N SER A 281 19.78 5.80 -0.44
CA SER A 281 20.10 4.69 0.47
C SER A 281 20.11 3.32 -0.22
N ASN A 282 19.32 3.14 -1.29
CA ASN A 282 19.12 1.87 -1.96
C ASN A 282 18.83 2.00 -3.48
N PRO A 283 19.78 2.53 -4.27
CA PRO A 283 19.56 2.78 -5.71
C PRO A 283 19.28 1.50 -6.54
N HIS A 284 19.73 0.33 -6.07
CA HIS A 284 19.55 -0.93 -6.79
C HIS A 284 18.21 -1.61 -6.49
N GLY A 285 17.66 -1.43 -5.29
CA GLY A 285 16.39 -2.02 -4.87
C GLY A 285 15.22 -1.05 -4.86
N SER A 286 15.45 0.23 -5.17
CA SER A 286 14.44 1.27 -5.25
C SER A 286 14.62 2.10 -6.53
N ASN A 287 14.12 1.56 -7.64
CA ASN A 287 14.15 2.18 -8.95
C ASN A 287 12.87 1.85 -9.74
N PHE A 288 12.71 2.50 -10.89
CA PHE A 288 11.56 2.34 -11.76
C PHE A 288 11.18 0.87 -12.02
N GLU A 289 12.14 0.04 -12.44
CA GLU A 289 11.86 -1.37 -12.78
C GLU A 289 11.35 -2.15 -11.56
N THR A 290 12.00 -1.99 -10.41
CA THR A 290 11.61 -2.70 -9.18
C THR A 290 10.25 -2.27 -8.64
N LEU A 291 9.92 -0.97 -8.66
CA LEU A 291 8.62 -0.48 -8.21
C LEU A 291 7.51 -0.87 -9.19
N ASN A 292 7.75 -0.74 -10.49
CA ASN A 292 6.78 -1.13 -11.51
C ASN A 292 6.50 -2.64 -11.46
N ASP A 293 7.53 -3.49 -11.34
CA ASP A 293 7.35 -4.93 -11.17
C ASP A 293 6.58 -5.25 -9.87
N PHE A 294 6.83 -4.51 -8.77
CA PHE A 294 6.08 -4.73 -7.55
C PHE A 294 4.61 -4.31 -7.66
N GLU A 295 4.29 -3.20 -8.34
CA GLU A 295 2.90 -2.79 -8.57
C GLU A 295 2.16 -3.75 -9.52
N GLU A 296 2.85 -4.26 -10.55
CA GLU A 296 2.29 -5.23 -11.50
C GLU A 296 2.15 -6.64 -10.93
N ASN A 297 3.18 -7.15 -10.24
CA ASN A 297 3.31 -8.57 -9.91
C ASN A 297 3.36 -8.83 -8.39
N GLY A 298 3.67 -7.81 -7.59
CA GLY A 298 3.82 -7.90 -6.15
C GLY A 298 2.51 -7.98 -5.37
N LYS A 299 2.65 -8.14 -4.04
CA LYS A 299 1.56 -8.21 -3.07
C LYS A 299 1.81 -7.21 -1.96
N ALA A 300 1.23 -6.02 -2.09
CA ALA A 300 1.30 -5.01 -1.05
C ALA A 300 0.64 -5.50 0.25
N ILE A 301 -0.47 -6.22 0.13
CA ILE A 301 -1.16 -6.90 1.23
C ILE A 301 -1.37 -8.36 0.90
N ILE A 302 -1.11 -9.24 1.85
CA ILE A 302 -1.34 -10.68 1.79
C ILE A 302 -2.66 -11.00 2.50
N GLY A 303 -3.46 -11.85 1.86
CA GLY A 303 -4.75 -12.36 2.34
C GLY A 303 -4.67 -13.14 3.65
#